data_AF-A0A6G3PP86-F1
#
_entry.id   AF-A0A6G3PP86-F1
#
_cell.length_a   1.000
_cell.length_b   1.000
_cell.length_c   1.000
_cell.angle_alpha   90.00
_cell.angle_beta   90.00
_cell.angle_gamma   90.00
#
_symmetry.space_group_name_H-M   'P 1'
#
loop_
_entity.id
_entity.type
_entity.pdbx_description
1 polymer ?
#
loop_
_entity_poly.entity_id
_entity_poly.type
_entity_poly.pdbx_seq_one_letter_code
_entity_poly.pdbx_strand_id
1 'polypeptide(L)'
;MEPNVLLEALIEEAGVSRAGLASHVNRAGLTRGLGLRYEHTAVSRWLKGQRPRGQVPDLICEVLAGRLGRPVGLDDIGMGAFAASGTETGAEGAALSGFVERATALWRSDEQHRPGLAAVPAVTGTSAVMPVWEWENPPEDVDVSRPGPVRVSETDIAMLKAARDHYEQMYRKAGGVATRSRIVRFLDAEAAPLLRGGYSDALGRGLHRATAGLVAVAGICAYDSDAHGLAQRYFHQALRLAKSSGDRGLGGYVIALLVTQSLFLGEHRRSIA
;
A
#
# COMPACT_ATOMS: atom_id res chain seq x y z
N MET A 1 4.79 -16.83 7.77
CA MET A 1 4.90 -15.39 8.09
C MET A 1 5.01 -14.65 6.78
N GLU A 2 4.23 -13.58 6.62
CA GLU A 2 4.22 -12.80 5.38
C GLU A 2 5.49 -11.93 5.30
N PRO A 3 6.16 -11.83 4.15
CA PRO A 3 7.31 -10.94 3.99
C PRO A 3 6.94 -9.48 4.29
N ASN A 4 7.77 -8.78 5.07
CA ASN A 4 7.59 -7.37 5.38
C ASN A 4 8.21 -6.50 4.30
N VAL A 5 7.49 -6.39 3.18
CA VAL A 5 7.88 -5.58 2.01
C VAL A 5 8.00 -4.08 2.32
N LEU A 6 7.29 -3.61 3.35
CA LEU A 6 7.26 -2.21 3.77
C LEU A 6 8.57 -1.78 4.43
N LEU A 7 9.03 -2.58 5.39
CA LEU A 7 10.35 -2.38 5.98
C LEU A 7 11.45 -2.50 4.92
N GLU A 8 11.33 -3.40 3.94
CA GLU A 8 12.32 -3.54 2.87
C GLU A 8 12.41 -2.28 1.99
N ALA A 9 11.27 -1.75 1.56
CA ALA A 9 11.22 -0.54 0.75
C ALA A 9 11.80 0.69 1.47
N LEU A 10 11.52 0.84 2.77
CA LEU A 10 12.07 1.94 3.57
C LEU A 10 13.58 1.80 3.81
N ILE A 11 14.09 0.57 3.93
CA ILE A 11 15.53 0.31 4.02
C ILE A 11 16.25 0.72 2.73
N GLU A 12 15.67 0.39 1.58
CA GLU A 12 16.18 0.77 0.26
C GLU A 12 16.14 2.30 0.07
N GLU A 13 15.01 2.95 0.38
CA GLU A 13 14.86 4.41 0.30
C GLU A 13 15.85 5.13 1.21
N ALA A 14 16.05 4.64 2.43
CA ALA A 14 17.00 5.21 3.40
C ALA A 14 18.47 4.91 3.07
N GLY A 15 18.76 4.14 2.01
CA GLY A 15 20.10 3.76 1.60
C GLY A 15 20.89 3.04 2.71
N VAL A 16 20.21 2.29 3.59
CA VAL A 16 20.83 1.66 4.75
C VAL A 16 21.01 0.16 4.53
N SER A 17 22.19 -0.38 4.83
CA SER A 17 22.38 -1.83 4.81
C SER A 17 21.67 -2.50 5.98
N ARG A 18 21.35 -3.79 5.87
CA ARG A 18 20.74 -4.56 6.99
C ARG A 18 21.61 -4.53 8.25
N ALA A 19 22.93 -4.63 8.10
CA ALA A 19 23.87 -4.48 9.21
C ALA A 19 23.86 -3.06 9.79
N GLY A 20 23.83 -2.05 8.90
CA GLY A 20 23.72 -0.64 9.29
C GLY A 20 22.45 -0.36 10.09
N LEU A 21 21.29 -0.85 9.65
CA LEU A 21 20.04 -0.67 10.37
C LEU A 21 20.11 -1.29 11.77
N ALA A 22 20.61 -2.52 11.89
CA ALA A 22 20.79 -3.18 13.18
C ALA A 22 21.69 -2.36 14.13
N SER A 23 22.81 -1.84 13.61
CA SER A 23 23.73 -0.99 14.38
C SER A 23 23.07 0.31 14.87
N HIS A 24 22.27 0.97 14.03
CA HIS A 24 21.55 2.18 14.42
C HIS A 24 20.46 1.90 15.46
N VAL A 25 19.72 0.80 15.32
CA VAL A 25 18.70 0.39 16.29
C VAL A 25 19.34 0.07 17.64
N ASN A 26 20.50 -0.60 17.66
CA ASN A 26 21.23 -0.84 18.92
C ASN A 26 21.66 0.47 19.57
N ARG A 27 22.17 1.43 18.78
CA ARG A 27 22.58 2.74 19.28
C ARG A 27 21.41 3.56 19.83
N ALA A 28 20.27 3.56 19.13
CA ALA A 28 19.04 4.23 19.59
C ALA A 28 18.44 3.52 20.83
N GLY A 29 18.60 2.19 20.93
CA GLY A 29 18.27 1.44 22.12
C GLY A 29 19.12 1.85 23.32
N LEU A 30 20.43 2.02 23.11
CA LEU A 30 21.36 2.44 24.18
C LEU A 30 20.98 3.80 24.75
N THR A 31 20.59 4.77 23.92
CA THR A 31 20.13 6.09 24.38
C THR A 31 18.85 6.03 25.23
N ARG A 32 18.08 4.94 25.12
CA ARG A 32 16.89 4.66 25.96
C ARG A 32 17.18 3.66 27.09
N GLY A 33 18.45 3.35 27.36
CA GLY A 33 18.85 2.39 28.41
C GLY A 33 18.59 0.92 28.07
N LEU A 34 18.36 0.58 26.80
CA LEU A 34 18.11 -0.80 26.34
C LEU A 34 19.42 -1.46 25.90
N GLY A 35 19.72 -2.64 26.45
CA GLY A 35 20.87 -3.47 26.09
C GLY A 35 20.66 -4.31 24.83
N LEU A 36 20.36 -3.67 23.70
CA LEU A 36 20.07 -4.36 22.43
C LEU A 36 21.37 -4.82 21.72
N ARG A 37 21.34 -5.99 21.09
CA ARG A 37 22.46 -6.60 20.33
C ARG A 37 21.97 -7.25 19.04
N TYR A 38 21.26 -6.48 18.21
CA TYR A 38 20.80 -6.95 16.91
C TYR A 38 21.91 -6.96 15.87
N GLU A 39 21.83 -7.94 14.98
CA GLU A 39 22.71 -8.15 13.83
C GLU A 39 21.90 -8.12 12.53
N HIS A 40 22.58 -8.14 11.38
CA HIS A 40 21.92 -8.18 10.05
C HIS A 40 20.93 -9.36 9.90
N THR A 41 21.15 -10.46 10.62
CA THR A 41 20.27 -11.63 10.63
C THR A 41 18.93 -11.34 11.31
N ALA A 42 18.90 -10.48 12.32
CA ALA A 42 17.66 -10.03 12.96
C ALA A 42 16.83 -9.20 11.99
N VAL A 43 17.44 -8.25 11.28
CA VAL A 43 16.78 -7.47 10.22
C VAL A 43 16.26 -8.39 9.11
N SER A 44 17.05 -9.38 8.71
CA SER A 44 16.60 -10.38 7.71
C SER A 44 15.38 -11.18 8.19
N ARG A 45 15.23 -11.41 9.51
CA ARG A 45 14.03 -12.03 10.07
C ARG A 45 12.85 -11.06 10.13
N TRP A 46 13.09 -9.78 10.40
CA TRP A 46 12.06 -8.74 10.34
C TRP A 46 11.47 -8.60 8.94
N LEU A 47 12.33 -8.64 7.92
CA LEU A 47 11.94 -8.68 6.50
C LEU A 47 11.15 -9.94 6.13
N LYS A 48 11.33 -11.04 6.85
CA LYS A 48 10.53 -12.28 6.69
C LYS A 48 9.24 -12.27 7.53
N GLY A 49 8.88 -11.12 8.13
CA GLY A 49 7.64 -10.94 8.89
C GLY A 49 7.77 -11.17 10.40
N GLN A 50 8.97 -11.44 10.93
CA GLN A 50 9.13 -11.57 12.38
C GLN A 50 9.13 -10.19 13.05
N ARG A 51 8.15 -9.90 13.90
CA ARG A 51 8.12 -8.65 14.64
C ARG A 51 9.05 -8.70 15.87
N PRO A 52 9.98 -7.74 16.06
CA PRO A 52 10.76 -7.63 17.29
C PRO A 52 9.88 -7.17 18.46
N ARG A 53 10.24 -7.57 19.68
CA ARG A 53 9.46 -7.31 20.91
C ARG A 53 9.83 -5.97 21.55
N GLY A 54 8.96 -5.49 22.45
CA GLY A 54 9.18 -4.28 23.23
C GLY A 54 9.19 -3.02 22.35
N GLN A 55 10.03 -2.05 22.71
CA GLN A 55 10.12 -0.74 22.03
C GLN A 55 10.91 -0.76 20.71
N VAL A 56 11.35 -1.95 20.25
CA VAL A 56 12.22 -2.07 19.08
C VAL A 56 11.54 -1.61 17.78
N PRO A 57 10.25 -1.90 17.52
CA PRO A 57 9.55 -1.31 16.37
C PRO A 57 9.60 0.22 16.36
N ASP A 58 9.45 0.88 17.51
CA ASP A 58 9.51 2.34 17.62
C ASP A 58 10.93 2.88 17.35
N LEU A 59 11.96 2.13 17.75
CA LEU A 59 13.35 2.46 17.43
C LEU A 59 13.66 2.31 15.93
N ILE A 60 13.06 1.32 15.27
CA ILE A 60 13.18 1.16 13.81
C ILE A 60 12.55 2.37 13.11
N CYS A 61 11.36 2.79 13.54
CA CYS A 61 10.70 4.00 13.08
C CYS A 61 11.57 5.25 13.27
N GLU A 62 12.12 5.47 14.47
CA GLU A 62 12.99 6.61 14.77
C GLU A 62 14.23 6.64 13.84
N VAL A 63 14.90 5.50 13.69
CA VAL A 63 16.11 5.39 12.85
C VAL A 63 15.80 5.70 11.39
N LEU A 64 14.71 5.16 10.85
CA LEU A 64 14.32 5.39 9.46
C LEU A 64 13.82 6.82 9.26
N ALA A 65 13.03 7.37 10.18
CA ALA A 65 12.55 8.75 10.13
C ALA A 65 13.71 9.75 10.10
N GLY A 66 14.72 9.56 10.96
CA GLY A 66 15.92 10.41 10.99
C GLY A 66 16.73 10.37 9.70
N ARG A 67 16.71 9.24 8.97
CA ARG A 67 17.42 9.11 7.69
C ARG A 67 16.63 9.64 6.50
N LEU A 68 15.33 9.44 6.50
CA LEU A 68 14.44 9.85 5.42
C LEU A 68 14.05 11.34 5.52
N GLY A 69 14.27 11.97 6.68
CA GLY A 69 13.89 13.38 6.91
C GLY A 69 12.37 13.60 6.96
N ARG A 70 11.60 12.53 7.20
CA ARG A 70 10.14 12.54 7.32
C ARG A 70 9.69 11.61 8.45
N PRO A 71 8.53 11.84 9.09
CA PRO A 71 8.00 10.91 10.09
C PRO A 71 7.77 9.53 9.47
N VAL A 72 8.09 8.48 10.24
CA VAL A 72 7.85 7.06 9.90
C VAL A 72 7.16 6.43 11.10
N GLY A 73 5.96 5.89 10.89
CA GLY A 73 5.14 5.21 11.90
C GLY A 73 5.26 3.69 11.84
N LEU A 74 4.67 3.02 12.84
CA LEU A 74 4.66 1.56 12.92
C LEU A 74 3.99 0.91 11.69
N ASP A 75 2.92 1.51 11.17
CA ASP A 75 2.24 1.05 9.96
C ASP A 75 3.13 1.17 8.72
N ASP A 76 3.98 2.19 8.64
CA ASP A 76 4.88 2.41 7.51
C ASP A 76 5.96 1.34 7.41
N ILE A 77 6.41 0.81 8.55
CA ILE A 77 7.37 -0.30 8.60
C ILE A 77 6.70 -1.68 8.62
N GLY A 78 5.38 -1.77 8.42
CA GLY A 78 4.62 -3.02 8.46
C GLY A 78 4.58 -3.70 9.83
N MET A 79 4.70 -2.93 10.92
CA MET A 79 4.66 -3.41 12.31
C MET A 79 3.58 -2.73 13.15
N GLY A 80 2.64 -2.01 12.54
CA GLY A 80 1.48 -1.45 13.22
C GLY A 80 0.62 -2.52 13.88
N ALA A 81 -0.02 -2.18 15.00
CA ALA A 81 -1.18 -2.93 15.44
C ALA A 81 -2.37 -2.44 14.62
N PHE A 82 -3.14 -3.34 14.02
CA PHE A 82 -4.49 -3.02 13.53
C PHE A 82 -5.38 -2.71 14.74
N ALA A 83 -5.16 -1.56 15.37
CA ALA A 83 -5.97 -1.06 16.46
C ALA A 83 -6.53 0.28 15.99
N ALA A 84 -7.84 0.28 15.76
CA ALA A 84 -8.63 1.46 15.50
C ALA A 84 -8.22 2.59 16.45
N SER A 85 -7.93 3.77 15.90
CA SER A 85 -7.80 4.99 16.69
C SER A 85 -8.30 6.14 15.83
N GLY A 86 -9.50 6.58 16.18
CA GLY A 86 -10.07 7.82 15.67
C GLY A 86 -9.40 9.04 16.28
N THR A 87 -9.73 10.17 15.65
CA THR A 87 -9.48 11.57 16.03
C THR A 87 -8.01 12.00 16.08
N GLU A 88 -7.58 12.59 14.96
CA GLU A 88 -6.99 13.93 14.87
C GLU A 88 -6.87 14.25 13.37
N THR A 89 -7.26 15.45 12.93
CA THR A 89 -7.28 15.84 11.49
C THR A 89 -5.89 15.75 10.83
N GLY A 90 -4.81 15.71 11.64
CA GLY A 90 -3.44 15.40 11.17
C GLY A 90 -3.12 13.89 11.08
N ALA A 91 -3.79 13.04 11.87
CA ALA A 91 -3.61 11.60 11.85
C ALA A 91 -4.23 10.97 10.59
N GLU A 92 -5.34 11.51 10.08
CA GLU A 92 -5.95 11.03 8.82
C GLU A 92 -5.04 11.31 7.61
N GLY A 93 -4.45 12.51 7.53
CA GLY A 93 -3.46 12.85 6.52
C GLY A 93 -2.19 11.98 6.60
N ALA A 94 -1.72 11.70 7.82
CA ALA A 94 -0.60 10.79 8.05
C ALA A 94 -0.95 9.34 7.65
N ALA A 95 -2.16 8.88 7.96
CA ALA A 95 -2.65 7.55 7.59
C ALA A 95 -2.77 7.39 6.06
N LEU A 96 -3.26 8.42 5.34
CA LEU A 96 -3.33 8.40 3.88
C LEU A 96 -1.95 8.42 3.25
N SER A 97 -1.02 9.25 3.74
CA SER A 97 0.36 9.25 3.24
C SER A 97 1.05 7.91 3.49
N GLY A 98 0.89 7.33 4.69
CA GLY A 98 1.42 6.01 5.00
C GLY A 98 0.83 4.93 4.08
N PHE A 99 -0.47 4.99 3.79
CA PHE A 99 -1.11 4.11 2.81
C PHE A 99 -0.50 4.26 1.42
N VAL A 100 -0.28 5.49 0.93
CA VAL A 100 0.34 5.74 -0.38
C VAL A 100 1.73 5.11 -0.45
N GLU A 101 2.55 5.24 0.60
CA GLU A 101 3.87 4.60 0.63
C GLU A 101 3.76 3.06 0.60
N ARG A 102 2.83 2.48 1.36
CA ARG A 102 2.58 1.02 1.33
C ARG A 102 2.11 0.54 -0.03
N ALA A 103 1.22 1.29 -0.67
CA ALA A 103 0.67 0.92 -1.97
C ALA A 103 1.74 0.94 -3.06
N THR A 104 2.49 2.03 -3.13
CA THR A 104 3.56 2.21 -4.12
C THR A 104 4.74 1.26 -3.89
N ALA A 105 5.03 0.87 -2.65
CA ALA A 105 6.01 -0.18 -2.36
C ALA A 105 5.58 -1.55 -2.91
N LEU A 106 4.28 -1.89 -2.83
CA LEU A 106 3.76 -3.10 -3.46
C LEU A 106 3.93 -3.04 -4.98
N TRP A 107 3.60 -1.91 -5.61
CA TRP A 107 3.69 -1.75 -7.07
C TRP A 107 5.12 -1.90 -7.55
N ARG A 108 6.09 -1.27 -6.88
CA ARG A 108 7.51 -1.43 -7.16
C ARG A 108 7.99 -2.87 -7.00
N SER A 109 7.57 -3.55 -5.93
CA SER A 109 7.92 -4.95 -5.68
C SER A 109 7.39 -5.87 -6.79
N ASP A 110 6.18 -5.59 -7.28
CA ASP A 110 5.56 -6.32 -8.37
C ASP A 110 6.23 -6.01 -9.73
N GLU A 111 6.59 -4.75 -9.98
CA GLU A 111 7.35 -4.32 -11.17
C GLU A 111 8.72 -5.04 -11.24
N GLN A 112 9.40 -5.14 -10.10
CA GLN A 112 10.68 -5.83 -9.96
C GLN A 112 10.56 -7.37 -10.01
N HIS A 113 9.35 -7.92 -10.19
CA HIS A 113 9.07 -9.35 -10.22
C HIS A 113 9.61 -10.08 -8.98
N ARG A 114 9.44 -9.51 -7.78
CA ARG A 114 10.00 -10.10 -6.56
C ARG A 114 9.50 -11.54 -6.37
N PRO A 115 10.42 -12.50 -6.13
CA PRO A 115 10.07 -13.91 -6.03
C PRO A 115 9.10 -14.16 -4.88
N GLY A 116 8.04 -14.92 -5.18
CA GLY A 116 7.00 -15.28 -4.20
C GLY A 116 5.86 -14.28 -4.07
N LEU A 117 5.94 -13.08 -4.67
CA LEU A 117 4.86 -12.09 -4.57
C LEU A 117 3.55 -12.58 -5.21
N ALA A 118 3.63 -13.20 -6.38
CA ALA A 118 2.46 -13.79 -7.05
C ALA A 118 1.86 -14.98 -6.27
N ALA A 119 2.66 -15.64 -5.41
CA ALA A 119 2.25 -16.78 -4.60
C ALA A 119 1.83 -16.38 -3.17
N VAL A 120 1.74 -15.08 -2.87
CA VAL A 120 1.29 -14.61 -1.56
C VAL A 120 -0.15 -15.09 -1.32
N PRO A 121 -0.45 -15.68 -0.16
CA PRO A 121 -1.79 -16.16 0.13
C PRO A 121 -2.80 -15.01 0.26
N ALA A 122 -4.06 -15.30 -0.04
CA ALA A 122 -5.16 -14.39 0.27
C ALA A 122 -5.21 -14.13 1.78
N VAL A 123 -5.47 -12.88 2.14
CA VAL A 123 -5.80 -12.44 3.50
C VAL A 123 -7.12 -13.07 3.89
N THR A 124 -7.16 -13.62 5.10
CA THR A 124 -8.31 -14.36 5.64
C THR A 124 -8.81 -13.79 6.95
N GLY A 125 -10.05 -14.12 7.33
CA GLY A 125 -10.63 -13.72 8.62
C GLY A 125 -10.97 -12.23 8.66
N THR A 126 -10.94 -11.63 9.85
CA THR A 126 -11.33 -10.23 10.07
C THR A 126 -10.53 -9.25 9.20
N SER A 127 -9.23 -9.51 8.99
CA SER A 127 -8.36 -8.66 8.16
C SER A 127 -8.75 -8.63 6.69
N ALA A 128 -9.51 -9.62 6.20
CA ALA A 128 -10.01 -9.64 4.82
C ALA A 128 -11.24 -8.73 4.64
N VAL A 129 -11.98 -8.48 5.71
CA VAL A 129 -13.25 -7.72 5.70
C VAL A 129 -13.04 -6.29 6.18
N MET A 130 -12.02 -6.04 7.01
CA MET A 130 -11.74 -4.72 7.57
C MET A 130 -11.70 -3.59 6.52
N PRO A 131 -11.08 -3.76 5.34
CA PRO A 131 -11.06 -2.68 4.34
C PRO A 131 -12.44 -2.31 3.80
N VAL A 132 -13.39 -3.25 3.76
CA VAL A 132 -14.79 -3.00 3.36
C VAL A 132 -15.51 -2.20 4.44
N TRP A 133 -15.34 -2.59 5.71
CA TRP A 133 -15.90 -1.85 6.83
C TRP A 133 -15.33 -0.43 6.95
N GLU A 134 -14.00 -0.29 6.80
CA GLU A 134 -13.31 0.99 6.78
C GLU A 134 -13.73 1.86 5.60
N TRP A 135 -14.10 1.28 4.46
CA TRP A 135 -14.62 2.04 3.33
C TRP A 135 -15.97 2.70 3.65
N GLU A 136 -16.88 1.99 4.32
CA GLU A 136 -18.18 2.53 4.75
C GLU A 136 -18.08 3.49 5.96
N ASN A 137 -17.05 3.36 6.82
CA ASN A 137 -17.01 4.02 8.13
C ASN A 137 -15.70 4.78 8.41
N PRO A 138 -15.70 6.14 8.40
CA PRO A 138 -16.67 7.01 7.73
C PRO A 138 -16.59 6.83 6.20
N PRO A 139 -17.62 7.18 5.42
CA PRO A 139 -17.68 6.82 4.00
C PRO A 139 -16.65 7.53 3.11
N GLU A 140 -16.07 8.64 3.58
CA GLU A 140 -15.12 9.46 2.82
C GLU A 140 -14.07 10.07 3.76
N ASP A 141 -12.86 10.35 3.24
CA ASP A 141 -11.86 11.12 3.96
C ASP A 141 -12.25 12.61 3.99
N VAL A 142 -12.02 13.28 5.13
CA VAL A 142 -12.39 14.69 5.34
C VAL A 142 -11.60 15.62 4.43
N ASP A 143 -10.29 15.42 4.33
CA ASP A 143 -9.38 16.15 3.46
C ASP A 143 -8.33 15.20 2.91
N VAL A 144 -8.14 15.20 1.59
CA VAL A 144 -7.09 14.43 0.94
C VAL A 144 -5.95 15.30 0.42
N SER A 145 -5.96 16.61 0.69
CA SER A 145 -4.91 17.52 0.28
C SER A 145 -3.54 17.09 0.81
N ARG A 146 -2.50 17.34 0.01
CA ARG A 146 -1.13 16.97 0.37
C ARG A 146 -0.17 18.08 -0.05
N PRO A 147 0.73 18.53 0.83
CA PRO A 147 1.83 19.40 0.43
C PRO A 147 2.90 18.58 -0.30
N GLY A 148 3.54 19.17 -1.30
CA GLY A 148 4.62 18.52 -2.03
C GLY A 148 5.29 19.45 -3.02
N PRO A 149 6.59 19.24 -3.31
CA PRO A 149 7.37 20.11 -4.19
C PRO A 149 6.95 20.00 -5.66
N VAL A 150 6.50 18.81 -6.08
CA VAL A 150 5.97 18.57 -7.43
C VAL A 150 4.46 18.78 -7.40
N ARG A 151 3.94 19.74 -8.15
CA ARG A 151 2.51 20.06 -8.17
C ARG A 151 1.78 19.20 -9.19
N VAL A 152 0.73 18.51 -8.76
CA VAL A 152 -0.15 17.76 -9.65
C VAL A 152 -1.10 18.70 -10.37
N SER A 153 -1.32 18.44 -11.66
CA SER A 153 -2.20 19.18 -12.55
C SER A 153 -3.38 18.33 -13.04
N GLU A 154 -4.38 18.97 -13.65
CA GLU A 154 -5.48 18.24 -14.30
C GLU A 154 -5.01 17.39 -15.49
N THR A 155 -3.94 17.81 -16.17
CA THR A 155 -3.32 17.06 -17.28
C THR A 155 -2.80 15.71 -16.79
N ASP A 156 -2.22 15.66 -15.60
CA ASP A 156 -1.72 14.42 -15.00
C ASP A 156 -2.90 13.45 -14.72
N ILE A 157 -4.01 13.96 -14.19
CA ILE A 157 -5.21 13.17 -13.93
C ILE A 157 -5.81 12.66 -15.26
N ALA A 158 -5.81 13.50 -16.31
CA ALA A 158 -6.26 13.09 -17.64
C ALA A 158 -5.39 11.97 -18.23
N MET A 159 -4.07 12.04 -18.02
CA MET A 159 -3.12 11.00 -18.43
C MET A 159 -3.40 9.66 -17.72
N LEU A 160 -3.67 9.67 -16.41
CA LEU A 160 -4.05 8.46 -15.66
C LEU A 160 -5.38 7.85 -16.17
N LYS A 161 -6.37 8.68 -16.48
CA LYS A 161 -7.65 8.22 -17.05
C LYS A 161 -7.46 7.59 -18.43
N ALA A 162 -6.70 8.24 -19.31
CA ALA A 162 -6.41 7.70 -20.64
C ALA A 162 -5.64 6.37 -20.55
N ALA A 163 -4.68 6.26 -19.64
CA ALA A 163 -3.96 5.02 -19.38
C ALA A 163 -4.89 3.90 -18.89
N ARG A 164 -5.84 4.21 -18.01
CA ARG A 164 -6.84 3.25 -17.53
C ARG A 164 -7.67 2.68 -18.68
N ASP A 165 -8.15 3.52 -19.58
CA ASP A 165 -8.95 3.10 -20.73
C ASP A 165 -8.10 2.27 -21.72
N HIS A 166 -6.85 2.68 -21.96
CA HIS A 166 -5.92 1.93 -22.79
C HIS A 166 -5.66 0.52 -22.23
N TYR A 167 -5.36 0.42 -20.93
CA TYR A 167 -5.06 -0.85 -20.30
C TYR A 167 -6.28 -1.76 -20.17
N GLU A 168 -7.47 -1.22 -19.94
CA GLU A 168 -8.70 -2.02 -19.98
C GLU A 168 -8.93 -2.63 -21.37
N GLN A 169 -8.74 -1.84 -22.44
CA GLN A 169 -8.87 -2.37 -23.80
C GLN A 169 -7.85 -3.46 -24.11
N MET A 170 -6.61 -3.28 -23.65
CA MET A 170 -5.56 -4.28 -23.82
C MET A 170 -5.86 -5.55 -23.04
N TYR A 171 -6.30 -5.42 -21.78
CA TYR A 171 -6.75 -6.53 -20.95
C TYR A 171 -7.85 -7.34 -21.64
N ARG A 172 -8.89 -6.67 -22.16
CA ARG A 172 -10.00 -7.34 -22.87
C ARG A 172 -9.55 -8.10 -24.13
N LYS A 173 -8.44 -7.70 -24.76
CA LYS A 173 -7.91 -8.31 -25.98
C LYS A 173 -6.88 -9.41 -25.73
N ALA A 174 -6.04 -9.25 -24.71
CA ALA A 174 -4.85 -10.08 -24.50
C ALA A 174 -4.83 -10.81 -23.14
N GLY A 175 -5.79 -10.54 -22.26
CA GLY A 175 -5.88 -11.13 -20.92
C GLY A 175 -4.95 -10.51 -19.88
N GLY A 176 -5.07 -10.99 -18.64
CA GLY A 176 -4.35 -10.47 -17.47
C GLY A 176 -2.84 -10.65 -17.52
N VAL A 177 -2.37 -11.84 -17.94
CA VAL A 177 -0.94 -12.20 -17.96
C VAL A 177 -0.13 -11.25 -18.84
N ALA A 178 -0.62 -10.91 -20.03
CA ALA A 178 0.07 -10.01 -20.96
C ALA A 178 0.00 -8.52 -20.55
N THR A 179 -0.95 -8.17 -19.68
CA THR A 179 -1.33 -6.78 -19.41
C THR A 179 -0.78 -6.27 -18.07
N ARG A 180 -0.75 -7.12 -17.04
CA ARG A 180 -0.42 -6.75 -15.66
C ARG A 180 0.89 -5.97 -15.52
N SER A 181 1.99 -6.49 -16.06
CA SER A 181 3.32 -5.87 -15.92
C SER A 181 3.40 -4.47 -16.51
N ARG A 182 2.59 -4.17 -17.53
CA ARG A 182 2.52 -2.84 -18.15
C ARG A 182 1.79 -1.84 -17.26
N ILE A 183 0.68 -2.27 -16.65
CA ILE A 183 -0.08 -1.45 -15.69
C ILE A 183 0.76 -1.16 -14.47
N VAL A 184 1.39 -2.19 -13.89
CA VAL A 184 2.20 -2.06 -12.67
C VAL A 184 3.39 -1.14 -12.87
N ARG A 185 4.09 -1.24 -14.00
CA ARG A 185 5.15 -0.31 -14.36
C ARG A 185 4.65 1.14 -14.47
N PHE A 186 3.47 1.35 -15.05
CA PHE A 186 2.86 2.68 -15.15
C PHE A 186 2.43 3.20 -13.76
N LEU A 187 1.91 2.33 -12.89
CA LEU A 187 1.59 2.68 -11.51
C LEU A 187 2.84 3.13 -10.73
N ASP A 188 3.96 2.41 -10.84
CA ASP A 188 5.21 2.78 -10.16
C ASP A 188 5.89 4.01 -10.78
N ALA A 189 5.93 4.12 -12.11
CA ALA A 189 6.63 5.20 -12.80
C ALA A 189 5.86 6.53 -12.85
N GLU A 190 4.52 6.49 -13.01
CA GLU A 190 3.70 7.68 -13.26
C GLU A 190 2.76 7.98 -12.08
N ALA A 191 1.97 7.00 -11.62
CA ALA A 191 0.97 7.24 -10.58
C ALA A 191 1.61 7.47 -9.19
N ALA A 192 2.67 6.72 -8.85
CA ALA A 192 3.31 6.80 -7.55
C ALA A 192 3.97 8.17 -7.28
N PRO A 193 4.72 8.79 -8.22
CA PRO A 193 5.22 10.16 -8.03
C PRO A 193 4.10 11.19 -7.86
N LEU A 194 2.99 11.06 -8.60
CA LEU A 194 1.85 11.97 -8.51
C LEU A 194 1.14 11.87 -7.16
N LEU A 195 0.92 10.65 -6.64
CA LEU A 195 0.38 10.45 -5.29
C LEU A 195 1.32 10.97 -4.19
N ARG A 196 2.63 11.00 -4.46
CA ARG A 196 3.64 11.66 -3.61
C ARG A 196 3.85 13.14 -3.94
N GLY A 197 3.06 13.70 -4.85
CA GLY A 197 3.09 15.11 -5.20
C GLY A 197 2.36 15.99 -4.18
N GLY A 198 2.24 17.26 -4.54
CA GLY A 198 1.44 18.26 -3.85
C GLY A 198 0.17 18.60 -4.63
N TYR A 199 -0.98 18.57 -3.96
CA TYR A 199 -2.29 18.81 -4.56
C TYR A 199 -3.30 19.30 -3.51
N SER A 200 -4.28 20.09 -3.95
CA SER A 200 -5.46 20.46 -3.16
C SER A 200 -6.43 19.28 -3.02
N ASP A 201 -7.37 19.33 -2.08
CA ASP A 201 -8.40 18.31 -1.90
C ASP A 201 -9.14 17.95 -3.21
N ALA A 202 -9.61 18.95 -3.97
CA ALA A 202 -10.34 18.74 -5.23
C ALA A 202 -9.53 17.95 -6.28
N LEU A 203 -8.29 18.35 -6.55
CA LEU A 203 -7.36 17.61 -7.43
C LEU A 203 -7.01 16.24 -6.86
N GLY A 204 -6.81 16.14 -5.54
CA GLY A 204 -6.52 14.90 -4.84
C GLY A 204 -7.61 13.86 -5.03
N ARG A 205 -8.89 14.25 -4.91
CA ARG A 205 -10.03 13.35 -5.15
C ARG A 205 -10.03 12.80 -6.58
N GLY A 206 -9.77 13.66 -7.56
CA GLY A 206 -9.64 13.26 -8.97
C GLY A 206 -8.46 12.31 -9.22
N LEU A 207 -7.31 12.60 -8.60
CA LEU A 207 -6.10 11.78 -8.67
C LEU A 207 -6.33 10.39 -8.06
N HIS A 208 -6.86 10.33 -6.83
CA HIS A 208 -7.16 9.06 -6.15
C HIS A 208 -8.17 8.23 -6.94
N ARG A 209 -9.20 8.87 -7.53
CA ARG A 209 -10.17 8.18 -8.40
C ARG A 209 -9.50 7.53 -9.62
N ALA A 210 -8.67 8.29 -10.34
CA ALA A 210 -8.02 7.81 -11.54
C ALA A 210 -7.05 6.66 -11.23
N THR A 211 -6.27 6.80 -10.16
CA THR A 211 -5.34 5.75 -9.71
C THR A 211 -6.07 4.52 -9.19
N ALA A 212 -7.16 4.67 -8.43
CA ALA A 212 -7.99 3.54 -7.98
C ALA A 212 -8.48 2.68 -9.15
N GLY A 213 -8.89 3.32 -10.26
CA GLY A 213 -9.28 2.62 -11.48
C GLY A 213 -8.17 1.77 -12.08
N LEU A 214 -6.95 2.31 -12.18
CA LEU A 214 -5.77 1.57 -12.66
C LEU A 214 -5.41 0.39 -11.74
N VAL A 215 -5.42 0.62 -10.43
CA VAL A 215 -5.13 -0.39 -9.41
C VAL A 215 -6.15 -1.52 -9.45
N ALA A 216 -7.44 -1.21 -9.68
CA ALA A 216 -8.46 -2.23 -9.88
C ALA A 216 -8.19 -3.10 -11.11
N VAL A 217 -7.78 -2.51 -12.24
CA VAL A 217 -7.42 -3.29 -13.46
C VAL A 217 -6.18 -4.16 -13.21
N ALA A 218 -5.19 -3.66 -12.46
CA ALA A 218 -4.04 -4.49 -12.04
C ALA A 218 -4.48 -5.70 -11.20
N GLY A 219 -5.42 -5.49 -10.27
CA GLY A 219 -6.05 -6.54 -9.47
C GLY A 219 -6.78 -7.58 -10.32
N ILE A 220 -7.57 -7.15 -11.31
CA ILE A 220 -8.26 -8.04 -12.26
C ILE A 220 -7.23 -8.87 -13.04
N CYS A 221 -6.16 -8.24 -13.53
CA CYS A 221 -5.11 -8.96 -14.25
C CYS A 221 -4.39 -10.00 -13.36
N ALA A 222 -4.19 -9.67 -12.08
CA ALA A 222 -3.61 -10.61 -11.11
C ALA A 222 -4.58 -11.76 -10.79
N TYR A 223 -5.88 -11.48 -10.68
CA TYR A 223 -6.92 -12.48 -10.47
C TYR A 223 -6.96 -13.49 -11.62
N ASP A 224 -6.93 -13.01 -12.87
CA ASP A 224 -6.92 -13.85 -14.08
C ASP A 224 -5.62 -14.65 -14.26
N SER A 225 -4.56 -14.30 -13.53
CA SER A 225 -3.27 -14.99 -13.57
C SER A 225 -3.06 -15.93 -12.38
N ASP A 226 -4.15 -16.33 -11.70
CA ASP A 226 -4.18 -17.16 -10.49
C ASP A 226 -3.41 -16.60 -9.28
N ALA A 227 -3.00 -15.32 -9.32
CA ALA A 227 -2.29 -14.64 -8.24
C ALA A 227 -3.28 -14.02 -7.24
N HIS A 228 -4.19 -14.83 -6.68
CA HIS A 228 -5.36 -14.31 -5.95
C HIS A 228 -5.03 -13.49 -4.70
N GLY A 229 -4.00 -13.85 -3.92
CA GLY A 229 -3.63 -13.02 -2.77
C GLY A 229 -3.06 -11.66 -3.17
N LEU A 230 -2.36 -11.59 -4.30
CA LEU A 230 -1.90 -10.33 -4.88
C LEU A 230 -3.08 -9.51 -5.42
N ALA A 231 -4.01 -10.15 -6.13
CA ALA A 231 -5.24 -9.53 -6.62
C ALA A 231 -6.04 -8.88 -5.49
N GLN A 232 -6.21 -9.60 -4.36
CA GLN A 232 -6.93 -9.09 -3.19
C GLN A 232 -6.25 -7.84 -2.60
N ARG A 233 -4.92 -7.81 -2.54
CA ARG A 233 -4.17 -6.63 -2.07
C ARG A 233 -4.35 -5.44 -3.00
N TYR A 234 -4.37 -5.65 -4.31
CA TYR A 234 -4.73 -4.61 -5.29
C TYR A 234 -6.16 -4.12 -5.09
N PHE A 235 -7.13 -5.01 -4.90
CA PHE A 235 -8.52 -4.59 -4.65
C PHE A 235 -8.66 -3.81 -3.34
N HIS A 236 -7.99 -4.20 -2.25
CA HIS A 236 -7.98 -3.41 -1.02
C HIS A 236 -7.36 -2.01 -1.22
N GLN A 237 -6.28 -1.90 -1.99
CA GLN A 237 -5.69 -0.60 -2.33
C GLN A 237 -6.63 0.25 -3.18
N ALA A 238 -7.27 -0.34 -4.18
CA ALA A 238 -8.25 0.35 -5.01
C ALA A 238 -9.44 0.85 -4.17
N LEU A 239 -9.89 0.07 -3.18
CA LEU A 239 -10.98 0.44 -2.30
C LEU A 239 -10.61 1.62 -1.38
N ARG A 240 -9.41 1.61 -0.79
CA ARG A 240 -8.92 2.72 0.03
C ARG A 240 -8.73 4.01 -0.78
N LEU A 241 -8.24 3.91 -2.01
CA LEU A 241 -8.15 5.05 -2.94
C LEU A 241 -9.54 5.53 -3.37
N ALA A 242 -10.50 4.63 -3.58
CA ALA A 242 -11.89 4.99 -3.86
C ALA A 242 -12.50 5.79 -2.70
N LYS A 243 -12.26 5.38 -1.44
CA LYS A 243 -12.62 6.17 -0.26
C LYS A 243 -12.03 7.58 -0.28
N SER A 244 -10.72 7.70 -0.55
CA SER A 244 -10.07 9.02 -0.68
C SER A 244 -10.64 9.87 -1.80
N SER A 245 -11.16 9.27 -2.86
CA SER A 245 -11.82 10.02 -3.93
C SER A 245 -13.23 10.50 -3.58
N GLY A 246 -13.89 9.91 -2.59
CA GLY A 246 -15.31 10.08 -2.31
C GLY A 246 -16.24 9.39 -3.32
N ASP A 247 -15.71 8.66 -4.30
CA ASP A 247 -16.52 8.05 -5.35
C ASP A 247 -17.11 6.69 -4.92
N ARG A 248 -18.35 6.75 -4.44
CA ARG A 248 -19.08 5.56 -3.98
C ARG A 248 -19.30 4.50 -5.06
N GLY A 249 -19.50 4.92 -6.31
CA GLY A 249 -19.70 3.99 -7.43
C GLY A 249 -18.47 3.14 -7.69
N LEU A 250 -17.29 3.75 -7.65
CA LEU A 250 -16.02 3.03 -7.76
C LEU A 250 -15.78 2.12 -6.56
N GLY A 251 -16.10 2.56 -5.34
CA GLY A 251 -16.02 1.71 -4.16
C GLY A 251 -16.90 0.46 -4.26
N GLY A 252 -18.17 0.64 -4.65
CA GLY A 252 -19.10 -0.48 -4.89
C GLY A 252 -18.62 -1.43 -5.99
N TYR A 253 -18.03 -0.89 -7.07
CA TYR A 253 -17.39 -1.71 -8.11
C TYR A 253 -16.24 -2.57 -7.56
N VAL A 254 -15.36 -1.99 -6.74
CA VAL A 254 -14.24 -2.74 -6.14
C VAL A 254 -14.74 -3.78 -5.14
N ILE A 255 -15.79 -3.50 -4.37
CA ILE A 255 -16.44 -4.50 -3.51
C ILE A 255 -16.99 -5.66 -4.35
N ALA A 256 -17.65 -5.39 -5.48
CA ALA A 256 -18.12 -6.45 -6.37
C ALA A 256 -16.97 -7.35 -6.87
N LEU A 257 -15.77 -6.79 -7.13
CA LEU A 257 -14.58 -7.57 -7.47
C LEU A 257 -14.11 -8.46 -6.31
N LEU A 258 -14.07 -7.93 -5.09
CA LEU A 258 -13.73 -8.68 -3.88
C LEU A 258 -14.71 -9.84 -3.63
N VAL A 259 -16.02 -9.56 -3.75
CA VAL A 259 -17.08 -10.56 -3.62
C VAL A 259 -16.94 -11.65 -4.68
N THR A 260 -16.71 -11.27 -5.94
CA THR A 260 -16.49 -12.22 -7.04
C THR A 260 -15.30 -13.12 -6.76
N GLN A 261 -14.19 -12.54 -6.27
CA GLN A 261 -13.02 -13.30 -5.86
C GLN A 261 -13.34 -14.27 -4.71
N SER A 262 -14.03 -13.83 -3.66
CA SER A 262 -14.38 -14.69 -2.53
C SER A 262 -15.28 -15.86 -2.94
N LEU A 263 -16.24 -15.63 -3.85
CA LEU A 263 -17.09 -16.68 -4.40
C LEU A 263 -16.27 -17.71 -5.19
N PHE A 264 -15.36 -17.25 -6.05
CA PHE A 264 -14.48 -18.12 -6.83
C PHE A 264 -13.59 -18.99 -5.94
N LEU A 265 -13.07 -18.44 -4.85
CA LEU A 265 -12.24 -19.16 -3.88
C LEU A 265 -13.06 -20.08 -2.95
N GLY A 266 -14.39 -20.13 -3.08
CA GLY A 266 -15.27 -20.92 -2.22
C GLY A 266 -15.44 -20.36 -0.80
N GLU A 267 -15.05 -19.11 -0.57
CA GLU A 267 -15.11 -18.42 0.72
C GLU A 267 -16.45 -17.72 0.95
N HIS A 268 -17.55 -18.44 0.76
CA HIS A 268 -18.94 -17.92 0.78
C HIS A 268 -19.31 -17.08 2.01
N ARG A 269 -18.76 -17.38 3.20
CA ARG A 269 -19.01 -16.58 4.41
C ARG A 269 -18.40 -15.17 4.36
N ARG A 270 -17.46 -14.93 3.44
CA ARG A 270 -16.77 -13.65 3.27
C ARG A 270 -17.31 -12.84 2.10
N SER A 271 -18.17 -13.41 1.25
CA SER A 271 -18.72 -12.73 0.08
C SER A 271 -19.88 -11.79 0.38
N ILE A 272 -20.35 -11.71 1.63
CA ILE A 272 -21.52 -10.92 2.05
C ILE A 272 -21.14 -9.94 3.18
N ALA A 273 -19.85 -9.65 3.34
CA ALA A 273 -19.40 -8.70 4.34
C ALA A 273 -19.64 -7.26 3.89
#